data_AF-A0A957KAT9-F1
#
_entry.id   AF-A0A957KAT9-F1
#
_cell.length_a   1.000
_cell.length_b   1.000
_cell.length_c   1.000
_cell.angle_alpha   90.00
_cell.angle_beta   90.00
_cell.angle_gamma   90.00
#
_symmetry.space_group_name_H-M   'P 1'
#
loop_
_entity.id
_entity.type
_entity.pdbx_description
1 polymer ?
#
loop_
_entity_poly.entity_id
_entity_poly.type
_entity_poly.pdbx_seq_one_letter_code
_entity_poly.pdbx_strand_id
1 'polypeptide(L)'
;MQERQVTIGRETFPVPNPFLVMATQNPIESEGTYPLPEAQVDRFMLKVLVGYPSSTEEFVIVERMTGALQAVARVIDTDQLLTLQGQAAAVYVDPKLIEYAVQLVTATREPAKVGQRELRPYITFGASPRASINLILAGRAMAYMRGRAYALPQDVRDIATDVIRHRLVLSYEALADNVTADAILERILNAIPLPEVSFSDRNPFVRRSHA
;
A
#
# COMPACT_ATOMS: atom_id res chain seq x y z
N MET A 1 1.48 -7.11 -16.39
CA MET A 1 1.15 -6.16 -15.31
C MET A 1 1.57 -4.73 -15.63
N GLN A 2 2.87 -4.47 -15.83
CA GLN A 2 3.37 -3.10 -16.05
C GLN A 2 2.98 -2.53 -17.42
N GLU A 3 2.97 -3.36 -18.46
CA GLU A 3 2.79 -2.92 -19.86
C GLU A 3 1.31 -2.78 -20.29
N ARG A 4 0.36 -3.27 -19.46
CA ARG A 4 -1.09 -3.28 -19.78
C ARG A 4 -1.47 -3.87 -21.15
N GLN A 5 -0.61 -4.72 -21.70
CA GLN A 5 -0.86 -5.46 -22.93
C GLN A 5 -0.07 -6.78 -22.92
N VAL A 6 -0.43 -7.69 -23.81
CA VAL A 6 0.26 -8.97 -24.04
C VAL A 6 0.43 -9.15 -25.55
N THR A 7 1.66 -9.42 -26.00
CA THR A 7 1.93 -9.73 -27.41
C THR A 7 2.07 -11.24 -27.60
N ILE A 8 1.28 -11.81 -28.50
CA ILE A 8 1.32 -13.23 -28.88
C ILE A 8 1.71 -13.30 -30.36
N GLY A 9 2.94 -13.75 -30.63
CA GLY A 9 3.49 -13.73 -31.99
C GLY A 9 3.69 -12.30 -32.49
N ARG A 10 2.88 -11.89 -33.48
CA ARG A 10 2.90 -10.53 -34.04
C ARG A 10 1.73 -9.64 -33.60
N GLU A 11 0.78 -10.20 -32.84
CA GLU A 11 -0.44 -9.49 -32.43
C GLU A 11 -0.34 -9.05 -30.97
N THR A 12 -0.77 -7.83 -30.68
CA THR A 12 -0.76 -7.25 -29.33
C THR A 12 -2.18 -7.04 -28.84
N PHE A 13 -2.49 -7.60 -27.68
CA PHE A 13 -3.79 -7.58 -27.04
C PHE A 13 -3.75 -6.66 -25.80
N PRO A 14 -4.56 -5.60 -25.73
CA PRO A 14 -4.66 -4.78 -24.53
C PRO A 14 -5.38 -5.54 -23.41
N VAL A 15 -4.98 -5.30 -22.15
CA VAL A 15 -5.74 -5.80 -21.00
C VAL A 15 -6.99 -4.95 -20.76
N PRO A 16 -8.05 -5.49 -20.15
CA PRO A 16 -9.25 -4.72 -19.80
C PRO A 16 -8.95 -3.51 -18.90
N ASN A 17 -9.85 -2.53 -18.85
CA ASN A 17 -9.75 -1.40 -17.94
C ASN A 17 -11.05 -1.27 -17.13
N PRO A 18 -11.03 -1.34 -15.79
CA PRO A 18 -9.86 -1.50 -14.92
C PRO A 18 -9.24 -2.90 -14.97
N PHE A 19 -7.96 -2.99 -14.61
CA PHE A 19 -7.23 -4.26 -14.46
C PHE A 19 -6.56 -4.31 -13.09
N LEU A 20 -6.84 -5.38 -12.34
CA LEU A 20 -6.25 -5.66 -11.04
C LEU A 20 -5.68 -7.08 -11.05
N VAL A 21 -4.49 -7.23 -10.48
CA VAL A 21 -3.90 -8.54 -10.20
C VAL A 21 -3.82 -8.70 -8.68
N MET A 22 -4.46 -9.76 -8.20
CA MET A 22 -4.36 -10.20 -6.81
C MET A 22 -3.66 -11.56 -6.81
N ALA A 23 -2.48 -11.62 -6.20
CA ALA A 23 -1.71 -12.84 -6.06
C ALA A 23 -1.71 -13.26 -4.58
N THR A 24 -2.01 -14.53 -4.32
CA THR A 24 -1.95 -15.13 -2.99
C THR A 24 -0.72 -16.02 -2.88
N GLN A 25 -0.08 -16.02 -1.72
CA GLN A 25 1.03 -16.92 -1.42
C GLN A 25 0.66 -17.74 -0.20
N ASN A 26 0.56 -19.06 -0.35
CA ASN A 26 0.40 -19.96 0.78
C ASN A 26 1.78 -20.17 1.44
N PRO A 27 2.00 -19.78 2.70
CA PRO A 27 3.32 -19.85 3.32
C PRO A 27 3.79 -21.27 3.65
N ILE A 28 2.91 -22.28 3.57
CA ILE A 28 3.19 -23.66 3.99
C ILE A 28 3.57 -24.57 2.81
N GLU A 29 3.22 -24.20 1.58
CA GLU A 29 3.52 -25.00 0.39
C GLU A 29 4.96 -24.78 -0.09
N SER A 30 5.80 -25.81 0.08
CA SER A 30 7.21 -25.83 -0.35
C SER A 30 7.46 -26.71 -1.58
N GLU A 31 6.44 -27.42 -2.08
CA GLU A 31 6.55 -28.24 -3.29
C GLU A 31 6.08 -27.46 -4.53
N GLY A 32 6.96 -27.32 -5.52
CA GLY A 32 6.63 -26.76 -6.84
C GLY A 32 6.44 -25.23 -6.90
N THR A 33 6.59 -24.52 -5.78
CA THR A 33 6.46 -23.06 -5.70
C THR A 33 7.84 -22.42 -5.52
N TYR A 34 8.30 -21.69 -6.54
CA TYR A 34 9.48 -20.84 -6.39
C TYR A 34 9.04 -19.48 -5.83
N PRO A 35 9.66 -18.98 -4.76
CA PRO A 35 9.34 -17.65 -4.26
C PRO A 35 9.59 -16.62 -5.37
N LEU A 36 8.67 -15.66 -5.51
CA LEU A 36 8.84 -14.58 -6.47
C LEU A 36 10.12 -13.79 -6.11
N PRO A 37 11.00 -13.54 -7.07
CA PRO A 37 12.15 -12.66 -6.84
C PRO A 37 11.70 -11.28 -6.35
N GLU A 38 12.55 -10.64 -5.56
CA GLU A 38 12.29 -9.36 -4.90
C GLU A 38 11.91 -8.28 -5.93
N ALA A 39 12.56 -8.28 -7.08
CA ALA A 39 12.27 -7.38 -8.20
C ALA A 39 10.85 -7.57 -8.78
N GLN A 40 10.27 -8.77 -8.65
CA GLN A 40 8.88 -9.03 -9.04
C GLN A 40 7.91 -8.61 -7.94
N VAL A 41 8.24 -8.92 -6.68
CA VAL A 41 7.45 -8.53 -5.51
C VAL A 41 7.32 -7.01 -5.40
N ASP A 42 8.37 -6.25 -5.73
CA ASP A 42 8.37 -4.77 -5.72
C ASP A 42 7.34 -4.15 -6.68
N ARG A 43 6.82 -4.92 -7.65
CA ARG A 43 5.77 -4.46 -8.58
C ARG A 43 4.38 -4.46 -7.96
N PHE A 44 4.16 -5.20 -6.88
CA PHE A 44 2.88 -5.19 -6.17
C PHE A 44 2.76 -3.92 -5.32
N MET A 45 1.62 -3.23 -5.42
CA MET A 45 1.40 -2.01 -4.65
C MET A 45 1.45 -2.27 -3.14
N LEU A 46 0.74 -3.31 -2.70
CA LEU A 46 0.56 -3.70 -1.30
C LEU A 46 0.90 -5.18 -1.10
N LYS A 47 1.41 -5.53 0.08
CA LYS A 47 1.36 -6.88 0.64
C LYS A 47 0.52 -6.83 1.91
N VAL A 48 -0.63 -7.50 1.88
CA VAL A 48 -1.56 -7.60 3.02
C VAL A 48 -1.35 -8.96 3.67
N LEU A 49 -1.15 -8.96 4.99
CA LEU A 49 -1.09 -10.19 5.78
C LEU A 49 -2.50 -10.54 6.23
N VAL A 50 -2.99 -11.71 5.83
CA VAL A 50 -4.31 -12.22 6.21
C VAL A 50 -4.11 -13.28 7.30
N GLY A 51 -4.58 -12.99 8.51
CA GLY A 51 -4.62 -13.94 9.62
C GLY A 51 -5.91 -14.75 9.65
N TYR A 52 -6.04 -15.62 10.65
CA TYR A 52 -7.31 -16.28 10.94
C TYR A 52 -8.33 -15.26 11.49
N PRO A 53 -9.63 -15.43 11.19
CA PRO A 53 -10.68 -14.63 11.80
C PRO A 53 -10.72 -14.87 13.32
N SER A 54 -11.21 -13.89 14.07
CA SER A 54 -11.61 -14.10 15.46
C SER A 54 -12.78 -15.10 15.55
N SER A 55 -12.98 -15.73 16.71
CA SER A 55 -14.09 -16.68 16.89
C SER A 55 -15.46 -16.08 16.58
N THR A 56 -15.65 -14.78 16.83
CA THR A 56 -16.89 -14.06 16.50
C THR A 56 -17.05 -13.87 14.99
N GLU A 57 -15.99 -13.50 14.29
CA GLU A 57 -16.00 -13.38 12.83
C GLU A 57 -16.21 -14.75 12.17
N GLU A 58 -15.55 -15.79 12.69
CA GLU A 58 -15.68 -17.17 12.22
C GLU A 58 -17.10 -17.71 12.41
N PHE A 59 -17.73 -17.44 13.56
CA PHE A 59 -19.13 -17.77 13.79
C PHE A 59 -20.06 -17.17 12.72
N VAL A 60 -19.89 -15.87 12.43
CA VAL A 60 -20.70 -15.17 11.39
C VAL A 60 -20.42 -15.74 10.00
N ILE A 61 -19.17 -16.10 9.70
CA ILE A 61 -18.81 -16.75 8.43
C ILE A 61 -19.55 -18.08 8.31
N VAL A 62 -19.49 -18.93 9.33
CA VAL A 62 -20.17 -20.25 9.33
C VAL A 62 -21.68 -20.08 9.21
N GLU A 63 -22.29 -19.18 9.98
CA GLU A 63 -23.73 -18.88 9.91
C GLU A 63 -24.15 -18.46 8.49
N ARG A 64 -23.40 -17.54 7.85
CA ARG A 64 -23.72 -17.06 6.50
C ARG A 64 -23.50 -18.11 5.42
N MET A 65 -22.46 -18.92 5.53
CA MET A 65 -22.10 -19.93 4.52
C MET A 65 -22.95 -21.20 4.61
N THR A 66 -23.52 -21.50 5.77
CA THR A 66 -24.45 -22.63 5.97
C THR A 66 -25.91 -22.25 5.81
N GLY A 67 -26.24 -20.95 5.84
CA GLY A 67 -27.56 -20.42 5.55
C GLY A 67 -27.85 -20.25 4.05
N ALA A 68 -28.99 -19.63 3.74
CA ALA A 68 -29.36 -19.32 2.36
C ALA A 68 -28.51 -18.13 1.84
N LEU A 69 -27.73 -18.37 0.79
CA LEU A 69 -26.93 -17.32 0.16
C LEU A 69 -27.84 -16.26 -0.49
N GLN A 70 -27.67 -15.00 -0.08
CA GLN A 70 -28.37 -13.89 -0.70
C GLN A 70 -27.72 -13.53 -2.04
N ALA A 71 -28.55 -13.21 -3.04
CA ALA A 71 -28.06 -12.71 -4.31
C ALA A 71 -27.38 -11.34 -4.11
N VAL A 72 -26.16 -11.19 -4.65
CA VAL A 72 -25.42 -9.93 -4.56
C VAL A 72 -26.01 -8.92 -5.54
N ALA A 73 -26.43 -7.75 -5.04
CA ALA A 73 -26.87 -6.64 -5.86
C ALA A 73 -25.66 -5.85 -6.40
N ARG A 74 -25.64 -5.59 -7.70
CA ARG A 74 -24.63 -4.72 -8.32
C ARG A 74 -24.91 -3.27 -7.92
N VAL A 75 -24.00 -2.66 -7.16
CA VAL A 75 -24.12 -1.26 -6.70
C VAL A 75 -23.49 -0.28 -7.69
N ILE A 76 -22.36 -0.65 -8.31
CA ILE A 76 -21.67 0.16 -9.31
C ILE A 76 -21.22 -0.66 -10.52
N ASP A 77 -21.00 0.02 -11.64
CA ASP A 77 -20.34 -0.52 -12.83
C ASP A 77 -18.86 -0.12 -12.94
N THR A 78 -18.21 -0.59 -14.01
CA THR A 78 -16.79 -0.35 -14.27
C THR A 78 -16.50 1.09 -14.64
N ASP A 79 -17.42 1.79 -15.31
CA ASP A 79 -17.24 3.17 -15.73
C ASP A 79 -17.36 4.13 -14.53
N GLN A 80 -18.30 3.82 -13.63
CA GLN A 80 -18.40 4.46 -12.32
C GLN A 80 -17.15 4.21 -11.48
N LEU A 81 -16.61 2.98 -11.47
CA LEU A 81 -15.36 2.68 -10.77
C LEU A 81 -14.17 3.48 -11.33
N LEU A 82 -14.04 3.59 -12.66
CA LEU A 82 -13.00 4.42 -13.29
C LEU A 82 -13.16 5.90 -12.94
N THR A 83 -14.40 6.39 -12.87
CA THR A 83 -14.71 7.76 -12.42
C THR A 83 -14.23 7.98 -10.98
N LEU A 84 -14.53 7.05 -10.08
CA LEU A 84 -14.09 7.10 -8.67
C LEU A 84 -12.56 7.03 -8.56
N GLN A 85 -11.89 6.21 -9.38
CA GLN A 85 -10.42 6.16 -9.44
C GLN A 85 -9.83 7.51 -9.88
N GLY A 86 -10.44 8.18 -10.85
CA GLY A 86 -10.05 9.52 -11.28
C GLY A 86 -10.20 10.56 -10.17
N GLN A 87 -11.30 10.50 -9.41
CA GLN A 87 -11.53 11.38 -8.26
C GLN A 87 -10.54 11.14 -7.12
N ALA A 88 -10.26 9.88 -6.79
CA ALA A 88 -9.21 9.51 -5.83
C ALA A 88 -7.84 10.02 -6.30
N ALA A 89 -7.52 9.88 -7.59
CA ALA A 89 -6.27 10.39 -8.16
C ALA A 89 -6.18 11.92 -8.10
N ALA A 90 -7.29 12.64 -8.08
CA ALA A 90 -7.33 14.11 -7.99
C ALA A 90 -7.19 14.65 -6.56
N VAL A 91 -7.19 13.79 -5.53
CA VAL A 91 -6.99 14.21 -4.13
C VAL A 91 -5.69 15.00 -3.98
N TYR A 92 -5.79 16.16 -3.33
CA TYR A 92 -4.67 17.03 -3.08
C TYR A 92 -3.66 16.39 -2.11
N VAL A 93 -2.37 16.54 -2.41
CA VAL A 93 -1.27 16.11 -1.56
C VAL A 93 -0.30 17.27 -1.43
N ASP A 94 -0.11 17.74 -0.20
CA ASP A 94 0.88 18.78 0.10
C ASP A 94 2.31 18.25 -0.17
N PRO A 95 3.22 19.05 -0.75
CA PRO A 95 4.61 18.64 -0.99
C PRO A 95 5.31 18.06 0.24
N LYS A 96 4.99 18.52 1.46
CA LYS A 96 5.54 17.97 2.71
C LYS A 96 5.16 16.50 2.93
N LEU A 97 4.00 16.03 2.45
CA LEU A 97 3.67 14.61 2.51
C LEU A 97 4.52 13.80 1.53
N ILE A 98 4.84 14.36 0.35
CA ILE A 98 5.73 13.71 -0.63
C ILE A 98 7.13 13.59 -0.04
N GLU A 99 7.64 14.67 0.58
CA GLU A 99 8.91 14.66 1.31
C GLU A 99 8.91 13.62 2.43
N TYR A 100 7.84 13.55 3.23
CA TYR A 100 7.68 12.54 4.26
C TYR A 100 7.70 11.11 3.69
N ALA A 101 6.97 10.83 2.60
CA ALA A 101 7.00 9.52 1.95
C ALA A 101 8.39 9.15 1.39
N VAL A 102 9.14 10.14 0.89
CA VAL A 102 10.54 9.95 0.46
C VAL A 102 11.44 9.71 1.67
N GLN A 103 11.24 10.42 2.78
CA GLN A 103 12.00 10.27 4.02
C GLN A 103 11.80 8.89 4.64
N LEU A 104 10.55 8.42 4.75
CA LEU A 104 10.21 7.08 5.23
C LEU A 104 10.97 6.01 4.44
N VAL A 105 10.92 6.08 3.11
CA VAL A 105 11.55 5.10 2.24
C VAL A 105 13.08 5.22 2.29
N THR A 106 13.63 6.43 2.35
CA THR A 106 15.07 6.65 2.48
C THR A 106 15.59 6.11 3.80
N ALA A 107 14.84 6.23 4.89
CA ALA A 107 15.22 5.66 6.18
C ALA A 107 15.33 4.14 6.17
N THR A 108 14.63 3.45 5.28
CA THR A 108 14.83 1.99 5.10
C THR A 108 16.18 1.66 4.45
N ARG A 109 16.80 2.60 3.74
CA ARG A 109 18.12 2.44 3.09
C ARG A 109 19.24 3.00 3.97
N GLU A 110 18.93 4.06 4.71
CA GLU A 110 19.87 4.82 5.52
C GLU A 110 19.31 5.09 6.93
N PRO A 111 19.07 4.05 7.75
CA PRO A 111 18.34 4.20 9.02
C PRO A 111 19.10 5.05 10.05
N ALA A 112 20.43 5.17 9.91
CA ALA A 112 21.24 6.08 10.73
C ALA A 112 20.84 7.56 10.60
N LYS A 113 20.27 7.99 9.46
CA LYS A 113 19.81 9.38 9.26
C LYS A 113 18.62 9.76 10.13
N VAL A 114 17.92 8.76 10.67
CA VAL A 114 16.75 8.95 11.54
C VAL A 114 17.01 8.40 12.96
N GLY A 115 18.28 8.31 13.35
CA GLY A 115 18.65 7.86 14.69
C GLY A 115 18.44 6.36 14.96
N GLN A 116 18.24 5.55 13.92
CA GLN A 116 18.05 4.08 14.04
C GLN A 116 19.28 3.32 13.49
N ARG A 117 20.49 3.67 13.95
CA ARG A 117 21.75 3.14 13.39
C ARG A 117 21.86 1.62 13.54
N GLU A 118 21.37 1.10 14.64
CA GLU A 118 21.29 -0.32 14.99
C GLU A 118 20.38 -1.15 14.06
N LEU A 119 19.55 -0.53 13.21
CA LEU A 119 18.81 -1.26 12.17
C LEU A 119 19.66 -1.59 10.94
N ARG A 120 20.81 -0.93 10.76
CA ARG A 120 21.65 -1.10 9.58
C ARG A 120 22.10 -2.55 9.33
N PRO A 121 22.53 -3.34 10.34
CA PRO A 121 22.91 -4.73 10.13
C PRO A 121 21.74 -5.61 9.70
N TYR A 122 20.49 -5.22 9.99
CA TYR A 122 19.29 -6.00 9.71
C TYR A 122 18.72 -5.82 8.29
N ILE A 123 19.17 -4.80 7.54
CA ILE A 123 18.65 -4.48 6.22
C ILE A 123 19.74 -4.64 5.16
N THR A 124 19.61 -5.65 4.30
CA THR A 124 20.49 -5.83 3.13
C THR A 124 20.16 -4.81 2.05
N PHE A 125 18.86 -4.66 1.73
CA PHE A 125 18.37 -3.65 0.79
C PHE A 125 17.07 -3.02 1.29
N GLY A 126 17.03 -1.69 1.29
CA GLY A 126 15.82 -0.93 1.61
C GLY A 126 14.87 -0.80 0.43
N ALA A 127 13.71 -0.20 0.68
CA ALA A 127 12.63 -0.12 -0.28
C ALA A 127 12.93 0.79 -1.49
N SER A 128 12.46 0.37 -2.67
CA SER A 128 12.68 1.06 -3.93
C SER A 128 11.88 2.39 -4.03
N PRO A 129 12.16 3.26 -5.02
CA PRO A 129 11.34 4.46 -5.27
C PRO A 129 9.85 4.17 -5.53
N ARG A 130 9.49 2.93 -5.91
CA ARG A 130 8.08 2.53 -6.05
C ARG A 130 7.33 2.62 -4.73
N ALA A 131 8.01 2.41 -3.60
CA ALA A 131 7.40 2.60 -2.29
C ALA A 131 6.91 4.04 -2.10
N SER A 132 7.73 5.05 -2.40
CA SER A 132 7.34 6.46 -2.24
C SER A 132 6.16 6.84 -3.14
N ILE A 133 6.16 6.35 -4.38
CA ILE A 133 5.05 6.53 -5.32
C ILE A 133 3.77 5.89 -4.76
N ASN A 134 3.85 4.63 -4.34
CA ASN A 134 2.70 3.87 -3.86
C ASN A 134 2.16 4.38 -2.52
N LEU A 135 3.01 4.91 -1.64
CA LEU A 135 2.60 5.60 -0.41
C LEU A 135 1.69 6.79 -0.73
N ILE A 136 2.04 7.61 -1.72
CA ILE A 136 1.24 8.78 -2.10
C ILE A 136 -0.04 8.36 -2.82
N LEU A 137 0.02 7.42 -3.76
CA LEU A 137 -1.18 6.93 -4.45
C LEU A 137 -2.16 6.26 -3.46
N ALA A 138 -1.66 5.44 -2.54
CA ALA A 138 -2.47 4.83 -1.51
C ALA A 138 -3.02 5.86 -0.53
N GLY A 139 -2.20 6.83 -0.10
CA GLY A 139 -2.64 7.91 0.78
C GLY A 139 -3.75 8.77 0.17
N ARG A 140 -3.70 9.03 -1.15
CA ARG A 140 -4.80 9.67 -1.89
C ARG A 140 -6.08 8.84 -1.85
N ALA A 141 -5.99 7.54 -2.13
CA ALA A 141 -7.12 6.63 -2.08
C ALA A 141 -7.73 6.55 -0.67
N MET A 142 -6.89 6.47 0.37
CA MET A 142 -7.33 6.45 1.77
C MET A 142 -8.06 7.73 2.16
N ALA A 143 -7.50 8.90 1.79
CA ALA A 143 -8.16 10.18 2.03
C ALA A 143 -9.51 10.27 1.32
N TYR A 144 -9.58 9.82 0.07
CA TYR A 144 -10.82 9.78 -0.71
C TYR A 144 -11.87 8.87 -0.07
N MET A 145 -11.49 7.65 0.33
CA MET A 145 -12.36 6.71 1.04
C MET A 145 -12.85 7.25 2.38
N ARG A 146 -12.07 8.15 3.00
CA ARG A 146 -12.42 8.89 4.23
C ARG A 146 -13.21 10.16 3.96
N GLY A 147 -13.67 10.39 2.72
CA GLY A 147 -14.50 11.53 2.34
C GLY A 147 -13.76 12.86 2.24
N ARG A 148 -12.42 12.86 2.15
CA ARG A 148 -11.60 14.08 2.06
C ARG A 148 -11.04 14.29 0.67
N ALA A 149 -10.98 15.55 0.25
CA ALA A 149 -10.34 15.98 -1.00
C ALA A 149 -8.84 16.27 -0.85
N TYR A 150 -8.26 16.01 0.33
CA TYR A 150 -6.84 16.22 0.64
C TYR A 150 -6.33 15.10 1.54
N ALA A 151 -5.08 14.69 1.31
CA ALA A 151 -4.39 13.69 2.11
C ALA A 151 -3.79 14.31 3.38
N LEU A 152 -3.89 13.57 4.48
CA LEU A 152 -3.26 13.85 5.75
C LEU A 152 -2.06 12.92 5.96
N PRO A 153 -1.07 13.30 6.80
CA PRO A 153 0.06 12.44 7.12
C PRO A 153 -0.37 11.04 7.62
N GLN A 154 -1.48 10.97 8.34
CA GLN A 154 -2.05 9.72 8.82
C GLN A 154 -2.46 8.76 7.68
N ASP A 155 -2.96 9.28 6.55
CA ASP A 155 -3.35 8.43 5.41
C ASP A 155 -2.13 7.70 4.81
N VAL A 156 -0.98 8.36 4.81
CA VAL A 156 0.29 7.76 4.37
C VAL A 156 0.83 6.81 5.44
N ARG A 157 0.75 7.18 6.72
CA ARG A 157 1.24 6.36 7.84
C ARG A 157 0.46 5.04 7.96
N ASP A 158 -0.86 5.08 7.87
CA ASP A 158 -1.73 3.90 8.06
C ASP A 158 -1.46 2.80 7.03
N ILE A 159 -1.09 3.17 5.80
CA ILE A 159 -0.82 2.22 4.71
C ILE A 159 0.67 1.91 4.53
N ALA A 160 1.54 2.54 5.33
CA ALA A 160 2.97 2.46 5.11
C ALA A 160 3.52 1.05 5.24
N THR A 161 3.06 0.28 6.24
CA THR A 161 3.51 -1.09 6.45
C THR A 161 3.17 -1.97 5.25
N ASP A 162 1.93 -1.89 4.73
CA ASP A 162 1.48 -2.68 3.59
C ASP A 162 2.20 -2.32 2.29
N VAL A 163 2.60 -1.06 2.13
CA VAL A 163 3.41 -0.63 1.00
C VAL A 163 4.86 -1.07 1.17
N ILE A 164 5.46 -1.02 2.35
CA ILE A 164 6.92 -1.15 2.46
C ILE A 164 7.38 -2.57 2.81
N ARG A 165 6.59 -3.36 3.55
CA ARG A 165 7.03 -4.64 4.16
C ARG A 165 7.67 -5.63 3.19
N HIS A 166 7.15 -5.73 1.96
CA HIS A 166 7.61 -6.66 0.93
C HIS A 166 8.74 -6.11 0.07
N ARG A 167 9.18 -4.89 0.35
CA ARG A 167 10.26 -4.19 -0.34
C ARG A 167 11.54 -4.13 0.48
N LEU A 168 11.53 -4.69 1.69
CA LEU A 168 12.71 -4.84 2.53
C LEU A 168 13.33 -6.21 2.30
N VAL A 169 14.62 -6.22 1.98
CA VAL A 169 15.43 -7.44 1.96
C VAL A 169 16.19 -7.50 3.27
N LEU A 170 15.79 -8.42 4.13
CA LEU A 170 16.40 -8.62 5.44
C LEU A 170 17.76 -9.30 5.30
N SER A 171 18.66 -9.02 6.25
CA SER A 171 19.95 -9.71 6.33
C SER A 171 19.83 -11.05 7.03
N TYR A 172 20.88 -11.88 6.91
CA TYR A 172 20.97 -13.13 7.66
C TYR A 172 20.92 -12.88 9.18
N GLU A 173 21.51 -11.78 9.65
CA GLU A 173 21.49 -11.39 11.07
C GLU A 173 20.07 -11.11 11.55
N ALA A 174 19.26 -10.41 10.75
CA ALA A 174 17.85 -10.18 11.07
C ALA A 174 17.07 -11.49 11.20
N LEU A 175 17.34 -12.46 10.30
CA LEU A 175 16.71 -13.77 10.36
C LEU A 175 17.15 -14.56 11.60
N ALA A 176 18.44 -14.54 11.94
CA ALA A 176 18.97 -15.20 13.13
C ALA A 176 18.37 -14.63 14.42
N ASP A 177 18.17 -13.31 14.47
CA ASP A 177 17.60 -12.61 15.62
C ASP A 177 16.05 -12.60 15.62
N ASN A 178 15.40 -13.25 14.65
CA ASN A 178 13.94 -13.23 14.44
C ASN A 178 13.34 -11.82 14.30
N VAL A 179 14.11 -10.88 13.77
CA VAL A 179 13.66 -9.51 13.48
C VAL A 179 12.85 -9.50 12.18
N THR A 180 11.60 -9.04 12.26
CA THR A 180 10.71 -8.98 11.10
C THR A 180 10.81 -7.63 10.38
N ALA A 181 10.41 -7.61 9.10
CA ALA A 181 10.28 -6.37 8.33
C ALA A 181 9.31 -5.38 9.00
N ASP A 182 8.22 -5.87 9.57
CA ASP A 182 7.24 -5.08 10.30
C ASP A 182 7.86 -4.41 11.54
N ALA A 183 8.67 -5.13 12.33
CA ALA A 183 9.35 -4.58 13.50
C ALA A 183 10.35 -3.48 13.13
N ILE A 184 11.09 -3.66 12.03
CA ILE A 184 12.01 -2.62 11.49
C ILE A 184 11.21 -1.39 11.06
N LEU A 185 10.09 -1.59 10.35
CA LEU A 185 9.26 -0.50 9.85
C LEU A 185 8.60 0.28 10.97
N GLU A 186 8.10 -0.39 12.01
CA GLU A 186 7.52 0.27 13.17
C GLU A 186 8.52 1.25 13.81
N ARG A 187 9.77 0.81 13.98
CA ARG A 187 10.84 1.66 14.51
C ARG A 187 11.15 2.86 13.62
N ILE A 188 11.21 2.67 12.30
CA ILE A 188 11.41 3.76 11.33
C ILE A 188 10.23 4.75 11.36
N LEU A 189 8.99 4.24 11.35
CA LEU A 189 7.79 5.06 11.39
C LEU A 189 7.72 5.87 12.68
N ASN A 190 8.10 5.30 13.81
CA ASN A 190 8.11 6.00 15.10
C ASN A 190 9.25 7.02 15.23
N ALA A 191 10.36 6.82 14.52
CA ALA A 191 11.50 7.75 14.52
C ALA A 191 11.25 9.02 13.69
N ILE A 192 10.38 8.96 12.68
CA ILE A 192 10.12 10.09 11.78
C ILE A 192 8.81 10.79 12.21
N PRO A 193 8.87 12.06 12.63
CA PRO A 193 7.68 12.78 13.04
C PRO A 193 6.74 13.03 11.85
N LEU A 194 5.44 13.10 12.12
CA LEU A 194 4.47 13.46 11.09
C LEU A 194 4.65 14.93 10.72
N PRO A 195 4.68 15.27 9.41
CA PRO A 195 4.80 16.66 9.00
C PRO A 195 3.57 17.47 9.39
N GLU A 196 3.80 18.72 9.82
CA GLU A 196 2.73 19.69 10.00
C GLU A 196 2.28 20.23 8.64
N VAL A 197 1.07 19.86 8.26
CA VAL A 197 0.42 20.30 7.03
C VAL A 197 -0.62 21.36 7.41
N SER A 198 -0.30 22.63 7.12
CA SER A 198 -1.25 23.73 7.32
C SER A 198 -2.10 23.89 6.08
N PHE A 199 -3.42 23.83 6.26
CA PHE A 199 -4.40 24.00 5.18
C PHE A 199 -5.02 25.40 5.16
N SER A 200 -4.39 26.38 5.82
CA SER A 200 -4.78 27.78 5.69
C SER A 200 -4.54 28.26 4.25
N ASP A 201 -5.61 28.68 3.56
CA ASP A 201 -5.65 29.41 2.28
C ASP A 201 -5.73 28.65 0.94
N ARG A 202 -5.81 27.31 0.91
CA ARG A 202 -5.93 26.57 -0.37
C ARG A 202 -7.05 25.54 -0.42
N ASN A 203 -8.23 25.89 0.08
CA ASN A 203 -9.43 25.11 -0.22
C ASN A 203 -10.12 25.67 -1.48
N PRO A 204 -9.92 25.11 -2.68
CA PRO A 204 -10.61 25.56 -3.89
C PRO A 204 -12.14 25.37 -3.83
N PHE A 205 -12.65 24.63 -2.83
CA PHE A 205 -14.09 24.36 -2.67
C PHE A 205 -14.81 25.29 -1.67
N VAL A 206 -14.10 26.13 -0.92
CA VAL A 206 -14.74 27.07 0.05
C VAL A 206 -15.10 28.41 -0.60
N ARG A 207 -14.66 28.68 -1.84
CA ARG A 207 -15.01 29.92 -2.58
C ARG A 207 -16.22 29.77 -3.51
N ARG A 208 -17.33 29.17 -3.08
CA ARG A 208 -18.64 29.29 -3.78
C ARG A 208 -19.83 29.13 -2.81
N SER A 209 -19.94 29.99 -1.82
CA SER A 209 -21.23 30.30 -1.21
C SER A 209 -21.19 31.70 -0.60
N HIS A 210 -21.23 32.74 -1.43
CA HIS A 210 -21.68 34.10 -1.09
C HIS A 210 -21.57 34.96 -2.36
N ALA A 211 -22.63 34.96 -3.14
CA ALA A 211 -23.09 36.04 -4.01
C ALA A 211 -24.53 35.73 -4.43
#